data_AF-A0AAD5FX11-F1
#
_entry.id   AF-A0AAD5FX11-F1
#
_cell.length_a   1.000
_cell.length_b   1.000
_cell.length_c   1.000
_cell.angle_alpha   90.00
_cell.angle_beta   90.00
_cell.angle_gamma   90.00
#
_symmetry.space_group_name_H-M   'P 1'
#
loop_
_entity.id
_entity.type
_entity.pdbx_description
1 polymer ?
#
loop_
_entity_poly.entity_id
_entity_poly.type
_entity_poly.pdbx_seq_one_letter_code
_entity_poly.pdbx_strand_id
1 'polypeptide(L)'
;MATPRQLIFIDEVAKNHVKYYDPTLSSYLKLRQDLLKLYTSIQKQVLTIDADEDSSSKTTTTTTTTTTTSNESHTISFKLHQLEVELHKVELTYRTHIEELLNRLRIEKTMKPDILTGIQKELDQIIAQNDELQEKISRIKTVEKPLLEKITKLVNSFNNNIEKSRAKPILSSYIKSLEGDISDEQKEKDSLQVDFKSLVFSKDELRSQLRQMLNDELANHGHIDEILRNGKTFDEYDENKVLYKLYRSTLFDISQSKTLDEYDEMIAKTVEQIQTLQNEGESTKQSWNKNAEKILKIKAIVNEDADQQVVEDVDMTEAVND
;
A
#
# COMPACT_ATOMS: atom_id res chain seq x y z
N MET A 1 58.46 11.32 6.48
CA MET A 1 57.04 11.18 6.09
C MET A 1 56.51 12.56 5.73
N ALA A 2 55.87 12.71 4.57
CA ALA A 2 55.30 14.00 4.17
C ALA A 2 54.10 14.35 5.06
N THR A 3 54.01 15.60 5.49
CA THR A 3 52.88 16.09 6.29
C THR A 3 51.61 16.16 5.44
N PRO A 4 50.40 16.07 6.05
CA PRO A 4 49.13 16.15 5.30
C PRO A 4 49.00 17.41 4.43
N ARG A 5 49.55 18.55 4.87
CA ARG A 5 49.59 19.79 4.08
C ARG A 5 50.49 19.69 2.85
N GLN A 6 51.63 19.01 2.97
CA GLN A 6 52.53 18.77 1.84
C GLN A 6 51.88 17.83 0.81
N LEU A 7 51.11 16.83 1.25
CA LEU A 7 50.39 15.94 0.34
C LEU A 7 49.30 16.67 -0.46
N ILE A 8 48.53 17.56 0.18
CA ILE A 8 47.53 18.40 -0.52
C ILE A 8 48.22 19.31 -1.53
N PHE A 9 49.31 19.97 -1.12
CA PHE A 9 50.07 20.84 -2.02
C PHE A 9 50.65 20.07 -3.22
N ILE A 10 51.19 18.87 -2.99
CA ILE A 10 51.71 18.02 -4.06
C ILE A 10 50.59 17.60 -5.01
N ASP A 11 49.42 17.23 -4.51
CA ASP A 11 48.27 16.84 -5.34
C ASP A 11 47.73 18.03 -6.16
N GLU A 12 47.66 19.22 -5.57
CA GLU A 12 47.30 20.45 -6.29
C GLU A 12 48.32 20.82 -7.37
N VAL A 13 49.62 20.74 -7.05
CA VAL A 13 50.70 21.00 -8.02
C VAL A 13 50.68 19.96 -9.13
N ALA A 14 50.47 18.67 -8.83
CA ALA A 14 50.37 17.61 -9.82
C ALA A 14 49.14 17.80 -10.73
N LYS A 15 47.97 18.13 -10.16
CA LYS A 15 46.76 18.42 -10.93
C LYS A 15 46.93 19.65 -11.83
N ASN A 16 47.53 20.72 -11.31
CA ASN A 16 47.81 21.92 -12.09
C ASN A 16 48.84 21.65 -13.19
N HIS A 17 49.89 20.87 -12.90
CA HIS A 17 50.84 20.46 -13.91
C HIS A 17 50.13 19.67 -15.00
N VAL A 18 49.33 18.65 -14.69
CA VAL A 18 48.59 17.89 -15.72
C VAL A 18 47.63 18.79 -16.52
N LYS A 19 46.98 19.77 -15.88
CA LYS A 19 46.00 20.66 -16.52
C LYS A 19 46.61 21.74 -17.40
N TYR A 20 47.79 22.27 -17.04
CA TYR A 20 48.40 23.43 -17.70
C TYR A 20 49.76 23.12 -18.34
N TYR A 21 50.22 21.87 -18.31
CA TYR A 21 51.49 21.48 -18.93
C TYR A 21 51.35 21.51 -20.45
N ASP A 22 51.95 22.55 -21.04
CA ASP A 22 52.12 22.69 -22.47
C ASP A 22 53.61 22.52 -22.84
N PRO A 23 54.01 21.34 -23.34
CA PRO A 23 55.40 21.08 -23.70
C PRO A 23 55.88 21.95 -24.87
N THR A 24 54.99 22.33 -25.78
CA THR A 24 55.31 23.12 -26.97
C THR A 24 55.61 24.57 -26.57
N LEU A 25 54.78 25.15 -25.70
CA LEU A 25 55.01 26.48 -25.12
C LEU A 25 56.28 26.51 -24.27
N SER A 26 56.51 25.47 -23.47
CA SER A 26 57.73 25.34 -22.65
C SER A 26 59.00 25.30 -23.51
N SER A 27 58.98 24.54 -24.60
CA SER A 27 60.09 24.47 -25.56
C SER A 27 60.38 25.83 -26.22
N TYR A 28 59.33 26.58 -26.58
CA TYR A 28 59.46 27.94 -27.13
C TYR A 28 60.06 28.92 -26.11
N LEU A 29 59.57 28.91 -24.87
CA LEU A 29 60.08 29.77 -23.80
C LEU A 29 61.55 29.47 -23.48
N LYS A 30 61.92 28.18 -23.46
CA LYS A 30 63.31 27.77 -23.23
C LYS A 30 64.24 28.29 -24.33
N LEU A 31 63.86 28.15 -25.59
CA LEU A 31 64.65 28.67 -26.71
C LEU A 31 64.81 30.19 -26.64
N ARG A 32 63.74 30.91 -26.30
CA ARG A 32 63.78 32.37 -26.10
C ARG A 32 64.71 32.77 -24.96
N GLN A 33 64.73 31.99 -23.88
CA GLN A 33 65.65 32.20 -22.76
C GLN A 33 67.11 31.95 -23.18
N ASP A 34 67.37 30.92 -23.98
CA ASP A 34 68.71 30.59 -24.45
C ASP A 34 69.23 31.63 -25.46
N LEU A 35 68.36 32.19 -26.31
CA LEU A 35 68.68 33.31 -27.19
C LEU A 35 68.99 34.59 -26.39
N LEU A 36 68.24 34.88 -25.32
CA LEU A 36 68.52 36.00 -24.42
C LEU A 36 69.87 35.83 -23.69
N LYS A 37 70.18 34.62 -23.22
CA LYS A 37 71.49 34.32 -22.61
C LYS A 37 72.64 34.50 -23.60
N LEU A 38 72.45 34.07 -24.86
CA LEU A 38 73.46 34.26 -25.90
C LEU A 38 73.65 35.74 -26.21
N TYR A 39 72.56 36.50 -26.38
CA TYR A 39 72.61 37.95 -26.60
C TYR A 39 73.34 38.69 -25.47
N THR A 40 73.00 38.40 -24.22
CA THR A 40 73.66 39.02 -23.06
C THR A 40 75.13 38.60 -22.93
N SER A 41 75.50 37.39 -23.33
CA SER A 41 76.90 36.95 -23.39
C SER A 41 77.69 37.70 -24.46
N ILE A 42 77.12 37.87 -25.66
CA ILE A 42 77.74 38.65 -26.74
C ILE A 42 77.89 40.11 -26.32
N GLN A 43 76.85 40.71 -25.72
CA GLN A 43 76.90 42.09 -25.25
C GLN A 43 77.98 42.29 -24.18
N LYS A 44 78.17 41.34 -23.27
CA LYS A 44 79.26 41.38 -22.28
C LYS A 44 80.64 41.29 -22.94
N GLN A 45 80.81 40.41 -23.93
CA GLN A 45 82.07 40.25 -24.65
C GLN A 45 82.43 41.51 -25.46
N VAL A 46 81.46 42.16 -26.09
CA VAL A 46 81.66 43.43 -26.81
C VAL A 46 82.07 44.54 -25.82
N LEU A 47 81.37 44.66 -24.69
CA LEU A 47 81.70 45.66 -23.66
C LEU A 47 83.09 45.45 -23.02
N THR A 48 83.56 44.21 -22.90
CA THR A 48 84.92 43.93 -22.40
C THR A 48 86.00 44.26 -23.43
N ILE A 49 85.72 44.10 -24.73
CA ILE A 49 86.65 44.50 -25.81
C ILE A 49 86.81 46.02 -25.84
N ASP A 50 85.70 46.77 -25.69
CA ASP A 50 85.74 48.23 -25.65
C ASP A 50 86.42 48.79 -24.39
N ALA A 51 86.43 48.04 -23.27
CA ALA A 51 87.09 48.45 -22.03
C ALA A 51 88.62 48.22 -22.04
N ASP A 52 89.09 47.22 -22.78
CA ASP A 52 90.52 46.90 -22.93
C ASP A 52 91.22 47.84 -23.95
N GLU A 53 90.48 48.47 -24.87
CA GLU A 53 91.04 49.46 -25.82
C GLU A 53 91.38 50.81 -25.17
N ASP A 54 90.70 51.20 -24.08
CA ASP A 54 90.98 52.45 -23.35
C ASP A 54 92.12 52.33 -22.32
N SER A 55 92.70 51.13 -22.15
CA SER A 55 93.68 50.87 -21.09
C SER A 55 94.89 50.01 -21.50
N SER A 56 95.50 50.22 -22.68
CA SER A 56 96.89 49.79 -22.88
C SER A 56 97.64 50.51 -24.01
N SER A 57 98.19 51.68 -23.68
CA SER A 57 99.40 52.20 -24.32
C SER A 57 100.64 51.78 -23.50
N LYS A 58 101.20 50.58 -23.72
CA LYS A 58 102.66 50.31 -23.62
C LYS A 58 103.07 48.86 -23.93
N THR A 59 103.79 48.72 -25.05
CA THR A 59 105.00 47.89 -25.28
C THR A 59 105.00 46.36 -25.10
N THR A 60 105.29 45.69 -26.23
CA THR A 60 106.20 44.54 -26.41
C THR A 60 105.58 43.14 -26.47
N THR A 61 105.23 42.75 -27.70
CA THR A 61 105.64 41.52 -28.40
C THR A 61 105.52 40.16 -27.69
N THR A 62 104.42 39.45 -27.91
CA THR A 62 104.43 38.04 -28.38
C THR A 62 103.05 37.59 -28.88
N THR A 63 102.99 37.50 -30.21
CA THR A 63 102.23 36.63 -31.12
C THR A 63 101.56 35.37 -30.51
N THR A 64 100.47 35.49 -29.75
CA THR A 64 99.62 34.31 -29.40
C THR A 64 98.15 34.58 -29.08
N THR A 65 97.61 35.76 -29.37
CA THR A 65 96.23 36.16 -28.97
C THR A 65 95.23 36.29 -30.11
N THR A 66 95.62 36.07 -31.38
CA THR A 66 94.72 36.23 -32.54
C THR A 66 93.98 34.95 -32.94
N THR A 67 94.38 33.77 -32.46
CA THR A 67 93.73 32.48 -32.82
C THR A 67 92.62 32.05 -31.85
N THR A 68 92.59 32.57 -30.63
CA THR A 68 91.51 32.28 -29.65
C THR A 68 90.25 33.06 -29.98
N THR A 69 90.36 34.34 -30.36
CA THR A 69 89.21 35.19 -30.71
C THR A 69 88.52 34.75 -32.01
N SER A 70 89.26 34.25 -33.01
CA SER A 70 88.67 33.69 -34.23
C SER A 70 87.87 32.41 -33.95
N ASN A 71 88.39 31.54 -33.08
CA ASN A 71 87.71 30.30 -32.72
C ASN A 71 86.46 30.55 -31.86
N GLU A 72 86.52 31.49 -30.93
CA GLU A 72 85.35 31.93 -30.15
C GLU A 72 84.28 32.58 -31.03
N SER A 73 84.68 33.46 -31.96
CA SER A 73 83.77 34.07 -32.93
C SER A 73 83.09 33.02 -33.84
N HIS A 74 83.84 32.03 -34.32
CA HIS A 74 83.29 30.94 -35.13
C HIS A 74 82.32 30.05 -34.33
N THR A 75 82.62 29.73 -33.07
CA THR A 75 81.69 28.94 -32.22
C THR A 75 80.42 29.72 -31.88
N ILE A 76 80.50 31.03 -31.69
CA ILE A 76 79.33 31.90 -31.50
C ILE A 76 78.49 31.96 -32.78
N SER A 77 79.12 32.13 -33.94
CA SER A 77 78.42 32.17 -35.24
C SER A 77 77.70 30.85 -35.57
N PHE A 78 78.35 29.71 -35.30
CA PHE A 78 77.74 28.39 -35.46
C PHE A 78 76.57 28.19 -34.50
N LYS A 79 76.73 28.62 -33.23
CA LYS A 79 75.67 28.53 -32.24
C LYS A 79 74.49 29.44 -32.56
N LEU A 80 74.75 30.64 -33.10
CA LEU A 80 73.71 31.55 -33.57
C LEU A 80 72.92 30.92 -34.72
N HIS A 81 73.61 30.35 -35.71
CA HIS A 81 72.95 29.66 -36.81
C HIS A 81 72.16 28.42 -36.36
N GLN A 82 72.68 27.66 -35.40
CA GLN A 82 71.94 26.56 -34.76
C GLN A 82 70.66 27.07 -34.09
N LEU A 83 70.75 28.14 -33.29
CA LEU A 83 69.59 28.74 -32.62
C LEU A 83 68.59 29.33 -33.63
N GLU A 84 69.05 29.85 -34.76
CA GLU A 84 68.19 30.35 -35.84
C GLU A 84 67.37 29.23 -36.48
N VAL A 85 68.01 28.09 -36.80
CA VAL A 85 67.33 26.91 -37.32
C VAL A 85 66.34 26.34 -36.29
N GLU A 86 66.76 26.27 -35.02
CA GLU A 86 65.87 25.85 -33.93
C GLU A 86 64.70 26.83 -33.74
N LEU A 87 64.91 28.13 -33.93
CA LEU A 87 63.88 29.16 -33.85
C LEU A 87 62.83 28.99 -34.94
N HIS A 88 63.26 28.85 -36.19
CA HIS A 88 62.34 28.63 -37.31
C HIS A 88 61.52 27.34 -37.12
N LYS A 89 62.16 26.28 -36.63
CA LYS A 89 61.47 25.02 -36.32
C LYS A 89 60.44 25.21 -35.22
N VAL A 90 60.82 25.82 -34.10
CA VAL A 90 59.94 26.00 -32.95
C VAL A 90 58.81 26.97 -33.28
N GLU A 91 59.08 28.05 -34.02
CA GLU A 91 58.07 29.00 -34.49
C GLU A 91 57.01 28.31 -35.35
N LEU A 92 57.43 27.47 -36.30
CA LEU A 92 56.49 26.71 -37.13
C LEU A 92 55.63 25.75 -36.28
N THR A 93 56.26 25.01 -35.36
CA THR A 93 55.53 24.10 -34.47
C THR A 93 54.58 24.84 -33.52
N TYR A 94 54.99 26.00 -33.01
CA TYR A 94 54.20 26.81 -32.10
C TYR A 94 53.02 27.47 -32.82
N ARG A 95 53.23 27.96 -34.04
CA ARG A 95 52.15 28.46 -34.90
C ARG A 95 51.13 27.37 -35.21
N THR A 96 51.59 26.18 -35.57
CA THR A 96 50.71 25.02 -35.83
C THR A 96 49.92 24.64 -34.57
N HIS A 97 50.57 24.66 -33.40
CA HIS A 97 49.92 24.42 -32.11
C HIS A 97 48.87 25.47 -31.76
N ILE A 98 49.14 26.76 -32.01
CA ILE A 98 48.15 27.84 -31.85
C ILE A 98 46.96 27.61 -32.79
N GLU A 99 47.20 27.28 -34.06
CA GLU A 99 46.13 26.99 -35.02
C GLU A 99 45.30 25.78 -34.59
N GLU A 100 45.93 24.73 -34.04
CA GLU A 100 45.24 23.58 -33.48
C GLU A 100 44.41 23.94 -32.25
N LEU A 101 44.95 24.72 -31.31
CA LEU A 101 44.22 25.25 -30.14
C LEU A 101 43.01 26.08 -30.57
N LEU A 102 43.18 26.94 -31.58
CA LEU A 102 42.11 27.77 -32.13
C LEU A 102 41.03 26.89 -32.79
N ASN A 103 41.44 25.83 -33.50
CA ASN A 103 40.53 24.86 -34.08
C ASN A 103 39.77 24.07 -33.00
N ARG A 104 40.46 23.63 -31.93
CA ARG A 104 39.82 22.96 -30.78
C ARG A 104 38.79 23.86 -30.10
N LEU A 105 39.13 25.13 -29.86
CA LEU A 105 38.20 26.13 -29.32
C LEU A 105 37.00 26.36 -30.24
N ARG A 106 37.23 26.38 -31.55
CA ARG A 106 36.15 26.50 -32.54
C ARG A 106 35.23 25.28 -32.51
N ILE A 107 35.80 24.08 -32.47
CA ILE A 107 35.07 22.81 -32.37
C ILE A 107 34.26 22.79 -31.07
N GLU A 108 34.86 23.11 -29.92
CA GLU A 108 34.17 23.18 -28.62
C GLU A 108 33.00 24.18 -28.63
N LYS A 109 33.19 25.34 -29.29
CA LYS A 109 32.13 26.35 -29.43
C LYS A 109 30.98 25.87 -30.32
N THR A 110 31.27 25.14 -31.40
CA THR A 110 30.26 24.64 -32.35
C THR A 110 29.65 23.30 -31.95
N MET A 111 30.37 22.51 -31.16
CA MET A 111 30.08 21.15 -30.78
C MET A 111 30.13 21.10 -29.25
N LYS A 112 29.18 21.79 -28.60
CA LYS A 112 28.90 21.50 -27.19
C LYS A 112 28.68 19.99 -27.09
N PRO A 113 29.30 19.29 -26.14
CA PRO A 113 29.26 17.84 -26.14
C PRO A 113 27.80 17.41 -26.01
N ASP A 114 27.35 16.60 -26.97
CA ASP A 114 26.01 15.98 -27.01
C ASP A 114 25.71 15.16 -25.74
N ILE A 115 26.77 14.85 -24.99
CA ILE A 115 26.73 14.24 -23.67
C ILE A 115 26.06 15.17 -22.64
N LEU A 116 26.27 16.49 -22.69
CA LEU A 116 25.62 17.42 -21.76
C LEU A 116 24.12 17.54 -22.04
N THR A 117 23.72 17.53 -23.32
CA THR A 117 22.31 17.49 -23.72
C THR A 117 21.67 16.15 -23.37
N GLY A 118 22.40 15.04 -23.53
CA GLY A 118 21.99 13.70 -23.11
C GLY A 118 21.80 13.60 -21.59
N ILE A 119 22.79 14.04 -20.81
CA ILE A 119 22.73 14.07 -19.34
C ILE A 119 21.60 14.98 -18.87
N GLN A 120 21.39 16.13 -19.52
CA GLN A 120 20.29 17.02 -19.15
C GLN A 120 18.93 16.37 -19.43
N LYS A 121 18.78 15.67 -20.55
CA LYS A 121 17.57 14.90 -20.85
C LYS A 121 17.35 13.74 -19.87
N GLU A 122 18.41 13.03 -19.50
CA GLU A 122 18.34 11.98 -18.47
C GLU A 122 17.97 12.55 -17.09
N LEU A 123 18.52 13.72 -16.74
CA LEU A 123 18.18 14.43 -15.51
C LEU A 123 16.69 14.82 -15.51
N ASP A 124 16.19 15.40 -16.60
CA ASP A 124 14.78 15.77 -16.74
C ASP A 124 13.87 14.54 -16.63
N GLN A 125 14.29 13.40 -17.19
CA GLN A 125 13.56 12.14 -17.08
C GLN A 125 13.54 11.61 -15.64
N ILE A 126 14.66 11.67 -14.91
CA ILE A 126 14.73 11.26 -13.51
C ILE A 126 13.87 12.18 -12.62
N ILE A 127 13.87 13.48 -12.89
CA ILE A 127 13.02 14.44 -12.17
C ILE A 127 11.54 14.10 -12.38
N ALA A 128 11.11 13.86 -13.63
CA ALA A 128 9.74 13.48 -13.93
C ALA A 128 9.32 12.16 -13.24
N GLN A 129 10.22 11.16 -13.22
CA GLN A 129 9.98 9.90 -12.49
C GLN A 129 9.89 10.11 -10.98
N ASN A 130 10.71 11.01 -10.42
CA ASN A 130 10.67 11.32 -9.01
C ASN A 130 9.36 12.04 -8.64
N ASP A 131 8.89 12.96 -9.48
CA ASP A 131 7.60 13.64 -9.29
C ASP A 131 6.43 12.65 -9.34
N GLU A 132 6.43 11.71 -10.30
CA GLU A 132 5.42 10.64 -10.37
C GLU A 132 5.44 9.74 -9.11
N LEU A 133 6.63 9.40 -8.61
CA LEU A 133 6.78 8.62 -7.39
C LEU A 133 6.33 9.41 -6.15
N GLN A 134 6.61 10.71 -6.07
CA GLN A 134 6.10 11.56 -5.00
C GLN A 134 4.57 11.64 -5.04
N GLU A 135 3.97 11.74 -6.22
CA GLU A 135 2.51 11.69 -6.37
C GLU A 135 1.95 10.35 -5.90
N LYS A 136 2.55 9.22 -6.30
CA LYS A 136 2.16 7.88 -5.81
C LYS A 136 2.29 7.76 -4.30
N ILE A 137 3.40 8.22 -3.71
CA ILE A 137 3.60 8.22 -2.25
C ILE A 137 2.53 9.07 -1.57
N SER A 138 2.18 10.23 -2.14
CA SER A 138 1.14 11.08 -1.61
C SER A 138 -0.22 10.37 -1.62
N ARG A 139 -0.56 9.67 -2.72
CA ARG A 139 -1.79 8.88 -2.86
C ARG A 139 -1.84 7.73 -1.84
N ILE A 140 -0.73 7.01 -1.66
CA ILE A 140 -0.63 5.94 -0.66
C ILE A 140 -0.88 6.51 0.74
N LYS A 141 -0.31 7.68 1.06
CA LYS A 141 -0.48 8.31 2.37
C LYS A 141 -1.90 8.85 2.61
N THR A 142 -2.52 9.46 1.60
CA THR A 142 -3.81 10.16 1.76
C THR A 142 -5.03 9.27 1.53
N VAL A 143 -4.91 8.23 0.71
CA VAL A 143 -6.03 7.34 0.35
C VAL A 143 -5.82 5.95 0.91
N GLU A 144 -4.73 5.29 0.53
CA GLU A 144 -4.56 3.85 0.79
C GLU A 144 -4.30 3.55 2.27
N LYS A 145 -3.46 4.33 2.94
CA LYS A 145 -3.20 4.17 4.38
C LYS A 145 -4.45 4.37 5.24
N PRO A 146 -5.22 5.47 5.10
CA PRO A 146 -6.45 5.62 5.88
C PRO A 146 -7.53 4.60 5.48
N LEU A 147 -7.56 4.13 4.23
CA LEU A 147 -8.42 3.01 3.83
C LEU A 147 -8.03 1.72 4.56
N LEU A 148 -6.74 1.39 4.59
CA LEU A 148 -6.22 0.24 5.32
C LEU A 148 -6.55 0.36 6.81
N GLU A 149 -6.35 1.54 7.42
CA GLU A 149 -6.73 1.77 8.82
C GLU A 149 -8.23 1.60 9.05
N LYS A 150 -9.09 2.04 8.13
CA LYS A 150 -10.55 1.80 8.20
C LYS A 150 -10.86 0.31 8.09
N ILE A 151 -10.23 -0.42 7.17
CA ILE A 151 -10.39 -1.87 7.03
C ILE A 151 -9.91 -2.57 8.29
N THR A 152 -8.75 -2.22 8.84
CA THR A 152 -8.24 -2.80 10.09
C THR A 152 -9.17 -2.49 11.26
N LYS A 153 -9.71 -1.27 11.37
CA LYS A 153 -10.71 -0.93 12.38
C LYS A 153 -12.00 -1.74 12.20
N LEU A 154 -12.46 -1.92 10.95
CA LEU A 154 -13.64 -2.71 10.65
C LEU A 154 -13.41 -4.18 10.98
N VAL A 155 -12.30 -4.77 10.55
CA VAL A 155 -11.91 -6.15 10.87
C VAL A 155 -11.77 -6.31 12.37
N ASN A 156 -11.12 -5.39 13.09
CA ASN A 156 -11.03 -5.45 14.54
C ASN A 156 -12.41 -5.31 15.21
N SER A 157 -13.29 -4.44 14.69
CA SER A 157 -14.66 -4.31 15.20
C SER A 157 -15.48 -5.57 14.92
N PHE A 158 -15.29 -6.20 13.77
CA PHE A 158 -15.94 -7.43 13.36
C PHE A 158 -15.42 -8.62 14.16
N ASN A 159 -14.11 -8.70 14.40
CA ASN A 159 -13.50 -9.74 15.20
C ASN A 159 -13.90 -9.59 16.67
N ASN A 160 -13.91 -8.36 17.20
CA ASN A 160 -14.46 -8.07 18.52
C ASN A 160 -15.95 -8.38 18.60
N ASN A 161 -16.71 -8.15 17.52
CA ASN A 161 -18.12 -8.48 17.46
C ASN A 161 -18.32 -10.00 17.36
N ILE A 162 -17.53 -10.74 16.59
CA ILE A 162 -17.55 -12.21 16.57
C ILE A 162 -17.16 -12.78 17.94
N GLU A 163 -16.14 -12.24 18.60
CA GLU A 163 -15.74 -12.68 19.94
C GLU A 163 -16.81 -12.36 21.00
N LYS A 164 -17.63 -11.32 20.80
CA LYS A 164 -18.76 -10.96 21.65
C LYS A 164 -20.07 -11.67 21.25
N SER A 165 -20.25 -11.98 19.97
CA SER A 165 -21.43 -12.58 19.32
C SER A 165 -21.35 -14.10 19.28
N ARG A 166 -20.18 -14.70 19.53
CA ARG A 166 -20.12 -16.00 20.20
C ARG A 166 -20.75 -15.77 21.56
N ALA A 167 -22.05 -16.03 21.64
CA ALA A 167 -22.86 -15.93 22.84
C ALA A 167 -22.10 -16.57 24.00
N LYS A 168 -21.34 -15.75 24.74
CA LYS A 168 -20.82 -16.16 26.03
C LYS A 168 -22.07 -16.49 26.84
N PRO A 169 -22.13 -17.65 27.50
CA PRO A 169 -23.24 -17.91 28.41
C PRO A 169 -23.30 -16.72 29.35
N ILE A 170 -24.40 -15.96 29.30
CA ILE A 170 -24.59 -14.82 30.17
C ILE A 170 -24.61 -15.42 31.57
N LEU A 171 -23.50 -15.27 32.30
CA LEU A 171 -23.49 -15.67 33.70
C LEU A 171 -24.47 -14.76 34.43
N SER A 172 -25.35 -15.34 35.23
CA SER A 172 -26.29 -14.62 36.10
C SER A 172 -25.62 -13.55 36.97
N SER A 173 -24.33 -13.68 37.24
CA SER A 173 -23.51 -12.67 37.94
C SER A 173 -23.34 -11.36 37.18
N TYR A 174 -23.32 -11.36 35.85
CA TYR A 174 -23.17 -10.14 35.04
C TYR A 174 -24.43 -9.27 35.07
N ILE A 175 -25.61 -9.91 35.06
CA ILE A 175 -26.89 -9.21 35.21
C ILE A 175 -27.04 -8.66 36.64
N LYS A 176 -26.58 -9.40 37.68
CA LYS A 176 -26.53 -8.90 39.07
C LYS A 176 -25.67 -7.65 39.23
N SER A 177 -24.56 -7.54 38.49
CA SER A 177 -23.74 -6.30 38.48
C SER A 177 -24.38 -5.14 37.73
N LEU A 178 -25.39 -5.39 36.90
CA LEU A 178 -26.16 -4.37 36.17
C LEU A 178 -27.32 -3.75 37.00
N GLU A 179 -27.60 -4.34 38.16
CA GLU A 179 -28.65 -3.93 39.09
C GLU A 179 -28.10 -3.03 40.23
N GLY A 180 -26.77 -2.95 40.39
CA GLY A 180 -26.13 -1.91 41.22
C GLY A 180 -26.05 -0.58 40.47
N ASP A 181 -26.13 0.55 41.18
CA ASP A 181 -26.16 1.91 40.62
C ASP A 181 -25.11 2.16 39.52
N ILE A 182 -25.55 2.10 38.27
CA ILE A 182 -24.77 2.47 37.09
C ILE A 182 -25.05 3.94 36.78
N SER A 183 -23.98 4.74 36.63
CA SER A 183 -24.05 6.14 36.21
C SER A 183 -24.71 6.31 34.84
N ASP A 184 -25.39 7.45 34.65
CA ASP A 184 -26.21 7.70 33.45
C ASP A 184 -25.42 7.65 32.12
N GLU A 185 -24.10 7.83 32.15
CA GLU A 185 -23.20 7.71 30.99
C GLU A 185 -23.04 6.26 30.48
N GLN A 186 -23.22 5.25 31.34
CA GLN A 186 -23.19 3.85 30.92
C GLN A 186 -24.56 3.41 30.37
N LYS A 187 -25.67 3.96 30.89
CA LYS A 187 -27.03 3.68 30.39
C LYS A 187 -27.20 4.08 28.92
N GLU A 188 -26.60 5.19 28.49
CA GLU A 188 -26.62 5.60 27.07
C GLU A 188 -25.84 4.62 26.18
N LYS A 189 -24.74 4.04 26.65
CA LYS A 189 -23.97 3.06 25.87
C LYS A 189 -24.59 1.66 25.85
N ASP A 190 -25.33 1.30 26.89
CA ASP A 190 -26.08 0.05 26.99
C ASP A 190 -27.47 0.15 26.36
N SER A 191 -27.99 1.34 26.06
CA SER A 191 -29.29 1.53 25.37
C SER A 191 -29.35 1.02 23.92
N LEU A 192 -28.18 0.75 23.31
CA LEU A 192 -28.05 0.03 22.03
C LEU A 192 -27.86 -1.49 22.21
N GLN A 193 -27.62 -1.97 23.43
CA GLN A 193 -27.57 -3.38 23.76
C GLN A 193 -28.98 -3.84 24.15
N VAL A 194 -29.34 -5.06 23.75
CA VAL A 194 -30.65 -5.65 24.06
C VAL A 194 -30.87 -5.59 25.58
N ASP A 195 -31.98 -5.00 26.03
CA ASP A 195 -32.28 -4.91 27.47
C ASP A 195 -32.48 -6.32 28.03
N PHE A 196 -31.49 -6.82 28.76
CA PHE A 196 -31.54 -8.15 29.35
C PHE A 196 -32.34 -8.19 30.66
N LYS A 197 -32.80 -7.04 31.19
CA LYS A 197 -33.66 -6.98 32.37
C LYS A 197 -35.05 -7.54 32.09
N SER A 198 -35.54 -7.39 30.86
CA SER A 198 -36.83 -7.96 30.43
C SER A 198 -36.86 -9.49 30.36
N LEU A 199 -35.71 -10.16 30.53
CA LEU A 199 -35.58 -11.63 30.53
C LEU A 199 -35.60 -12.24 31.92
N VAL A 200 -35.62 -11.40 32.96
CA VAL A 200 -35.72 -11.82 34.36
C VAL A 200 -37.19 -11.79 34.74
N PHE A 201 -37.77 -12.97 34.98
CA PHE A 201 -39.17 -13.11 35.35
C PHE A 201 -39.29 -13.52 36.81
N SER A 202 -40.30 -12.99 37.50
CA SER A 202 -40.66 -13.52 38.81
C SER A 202 -41.29 -14.91 38.64
N LYS A 203 -40.88 -15.88 39.47
CA LYS A 203 -41.38 -17.26 39.38
C LYS A 203 -42.91 -17.30 39.50
N ASP A 204 -43.50 -16.43 40.32
CA ASP A 204 -44.95 -16.40 40.57
C ASP A 204 -45.75 -15.78 39.43
N GLU A 205 -45.24 -14.73 38.78
CA GLU A 205 -45.87 -14.17 37.58
C GLU A 205 -45.82 -15.15 36.41
N LEU A 206 -44.66 -15.79 36.19
CA LEU A 206 -44.51 -16.79 35.13
C LEU A 206 -45.43 -17.99 35.39
N ARG A 207 -45.56 -18.46 36.64
CA ARG A 207 -46.54 -19.47 37.02
C ARG A 207 -47.97 -19.04 36.68
N SER A 208 -48.34 -17.80 36.97
CA SER A 208 -49.68 -17.29 36.67
C SER A 208 -49.97 -17.23 35.16
N GLN A 209 -49.00 -16.77 34.37
CA GLN A 209 -49.11 -16.69 32.91
C GLN A 209 -49.13 -18.08 32.26
N LEU A 210 -48.32 -19.02 32.76
CA LEU A 210 -48.29 -20.38 32.23
C LEU A 210 -49.59 -21.13 32.53
N ARG A 211 -50.19 -20.92 33.71
CA ARG A 211 -51.52 -21.46 34.07
C ARG A 211 -52.65 -20.83 33.26
N GLN A 212 -52.52 -19.56 32.89
CA GLN A 212 -53.51 -18.89 32.06
C GLN A 212 -53.46 -19.37 30.60
N MET A 213 -52.27 -19.72 30.08
CA MET A 213 -52.08 -20.23 28.72
C MET A 213 -52.36 -21.73 28.58
N LEU A 214 -51.97 -22.53 29.57
CA LEU A 214 -52.33 -23.95 29.64
C LEU A 214 -53.56 -24.07 30.52
N ASN A 215 -54.75 -24.00 29.90
CA ASN A 215 -56.05 -24.23 30.55
C ASN A 215 -55.94 -25.30 31.65
N ASP A 216 -56.50 -24.98 32.82
CA ASP A 216 -56.37 -25.59 34.17
C ASP A 216 -56.28 -27.13 34.27
N GLU A 217 -56.62 -27.89 33.22
CA GLU A 217 -56.61 -29.35 33.20
C GLU A 217 -55.20 -29.98 33.17
N LEU A 218 -54.17 -29.22 32.80
CA LEU A 218 -52.77 -29.67 32.84
C LEU A 218 -51.95 -29.04 33.98
N ALA A 219 -52.62 -28.35 34.91
CA ALA A 219 -52.01 -27.59 36.01
C ALA A 219 -51.70 -28.46 37.24
N ASN A 220 -51.15 -29.66 37.04
CA ASN A 220 -50.50 -30.35 38.15
C ASN A 220 -49.29 -29.51 38.59
N HIS A 221 -49.38 -28.93 39.79
CA HIS A 221 -48.40 -27.99 40.36
C HIS A 221 -46.93 -28.43 40.24
N GLY A 222 -46.64 -29.73 40.12
CA GLY A 222 -45.30 -30.27 39.93
C GLY A 222 -44.69 -30.04 38.55
N HIS A 223 -45.46 -30.08 37.46
CA HIS A 223 -44.89 -29.98 36.11
C HIS A 223 -44.44 -28.56 35.76
N ILE A 224 -45.14 -27.54 36.27
CA ILE A 224 -44.74 -26.14 36.07
C ILE A 224 -43.42 -25.86 36.80
N ASP A 225 -43.28 -26.38 38.02
CA ASP A 225 -42.04 -26.22 38.79
C ASP A 225 -40.88 -27.05 38.19
N GLU A 226 -41.17 -28.19 37.57
CA GLU A 226 -40.20 -28.98 36.82
C GLU A 226 -39.75 -28.27 35.54
N ILE A 227 -40.66 -27.60 34.83
CA ILE A 227 -40.35 -26.75 33.65
C ILE A 227 -39.51 -25.53 34.06
N LEU A 228 -39.80 -24.92 35.21
CA LEU A 228 -39.04 -23.79 35.74
C LEU A 228 -37.66 -24.19 36.29
N ARG A 229 -37.53 -25.42 36.80
CA ARG A 229 -36.25 -26.02 37.20
C ARG A 229 -35.48 -26.65 36.03
N ASN A 230 -36.08 -26.72 34.86
CA ASN A 230 -35.42 -27.28 33.68
C ASN A 230 -34.34 -26.31 33.19
N GLY A 231 -33.09 -26.60 33.58
CA GLY A 231 -31.88 -25.84 33.22
C GLY A 231 -31.61 -25.73 31.70
N LYS A 232 -32.48 -26.29 30.84
CA LYS A 232 -32.41 -26.11 29.40
C LYS A 232 -32.99 -24.76 28.94
N THR A 233 -34.04 -24.25 29.58
CA THR A 233 -34.78 -23.05 29.15
C THR A 233 -34.65 -21.89 30.14
N PHE A 234 -34.56 -22.18 31.43
CA PHE A 234 -34.44 -21.18 32.49
C PHE A 234 -33.17 -21.43 33.32
N ASP A 235 -32.48 -20.37 33.73
CA ASP A 235 -31.47 -20.41 34.79
C ASP A 235 -32.01 -19.76 36.06
N GLU A 236 -31.64 -20.30 37.21
CA GLU A 236 -31.98 -19.71 38.49
C GLU A 236 -31.15 -18.43 38.70
N TYR A 237 -31.84 -17.28 38.68
CA TYR A 237 -31.23 -15.96 38.87
C TYR A 237 -31.18 -15.60 40.36
N ASP A 238 -32.28 -15.85 41.07
CA ASP A 238 -32.48 -15.60 42.50
C ASP A 238 -33.52 -16.57 43.08
N GLU A 239 -33.66 -16.68 44.39
CA GLU A 239 -34.56 -17.64 45.05
C GLU A 239 -36.01 -17.58 44.48
N ASN A 240 -36.45 -16.38 44.08
CA ASN A 240 -37.79 -16.13 43.51
C ASN A 240 -37.80 -15.65 42.04
N LYS A 241 -36.65 -15.62 41.35
CA LYS A 241 -36.54 -15.09 39.98
C LYS A 241 -35.80 -16.06 39.05
N VAL A 242 -36.27 -16.18 37.82
CA VAL A 242 -35.67 -17.01 36.77
C VAL A 242 -35.26 -16.18 35.58
N LEU A 243 -34.13 -16.53 34.97
CA LEU A 243 -33.60 -15.92 33.75
C LEU A 243 -33.91 -16.82 32.56
N TYR A 244 -34.53 -16.26 31.52
CA TYR A 244 -34.79 -16.99 30.28
C TYR A 244 -33.56 -17.05 29.34
N LYS A 245 -33.22 -18.25 28.86
CA LYS A 245 -32.08 -18.48 27.95
C LYS A 245 -32.44 -18.21 26.49
N LEU A 246 -32.22 -16.99 26.03
CA LEU A 246 -32.41 -16.61 24.62
C LEU A 246 -31.64 -17.51 23.63
N TYR A 247 -30.37 -17.81 23.92
CA TYR A 247 -29.47 -18.57 23.03
C TYR A 247 -29.86 -20.04 22.85
N ARG A 248 -30.85 -20.55 23.59
CA ARG A 248 -31.42 -21.90 23.41
C ARG A 248 -32.89 -21.88 23.04
N SER A 249 -33.48 -20.71 22.88
CA SER A 249 -34.82 -20.60 22.32
C SER A 249 -34.76 -21.05 20.87
N THR A 250 -35.63 -21.97 20.47
CA THR A 250 -35.77 -22.42 19.08
C THR A 250 -36.47 -21.38 18.19
N LEU A 251 -36.65 -20.15 18.68
CA LEU A 251 -37.01 -19.01 17.85
C LEU A 251 -35.83 -18.73 16.93
N PHE A 252 -36.00 -19.18 15.69
CA PHE A 252 -35.12 -19.08 14.53
C PHE A 252 -33.99 -18.06 14.67
N ASP A 253 -32.79 -18.55 14.37
CA ASP A 253 -31.52 -17.83 14.32
C ASP A 253 -31.60 -16.64 13.35
N ILE A 254 -32.16 -15.51 13.82
CA ILE A 254 -32.07 -14.20 13.18
C ILE A 254 -30.66 -13.69 13.47
N SER A 255 -29.68 -14.32 12.83
CA SER A 255 -28.32 -13.80 12.79
C SER A 255 -28.32 -12.51 11.98
N GLN A 256 -27.75 -11.45 12.57
CA GLN A 256 -27.78 -10.06 12.12
C GLN A 256 -26.98 -9.77 10.83
N SER A 257 -26.79 -10.74 9.94
CA SER A 257 -26.01 -10.56 8.71
C SER A 257 -26.79 -10.71 7.42
N LYS A 258 -28.13 -10.79 7.47
CA LYS A 258 -28.92 -10.85 6.24
C LYS A 258 -29.08 -9.46 5.66
N THR A 259 -28.59 -9.26 4.44
CA THR A 259 -28.77 -8.02 3.68
C THR A 259 -30.26 -7.82 3.33
N LEU A 260 -30.68 -6.58 3.02
CA LEU A 260 -32.08 -6.29 2.63
C LEU A 260 -32.53 -7.18 1.47
N ASP A 261 -31.64 -7.43 0.51
CA ASP A 261 -31.87 -8.30 -0.64
C ASP A 261 -32.13 -9.76 -0.22
N GLU A 262 -31.45 -10.26 0.82
CA GLU A 262 -31.69 -11.60 1.37
C GLU A 262 -33.02 -11.70 2.14
N TYR A 263 -33.49 -10.59 2.73
CA TYR A 263 -34.84 -10.52 3.29
C TYR A 263 -35.89 -10.56 2.18
N ASP A 264 -35.71 -9.80 1.10
CA ASP A 264 -36.61 -9.82 -0.05
C ASP A 264 -36.65 -11.19 -0.72
N GLU A 265 -35.50 -11.87 -0.84
CA GLU A 265 -35.44 -13.25 -1.35
C GLU A 265 -36.13 -14.25 -0.42
N MET A 266 -35.97 -14.09 0.91
CA MET A 266 -36.65 -14.96 1.89
C MET A 266 -38.15 -14.68 1.94
N ILE A 267 -38.57 -13.42 1.80
CA ILE A 267 -39.98 -13.04 1.70
C ILE A 267 -40.56 -13.65 0.42
N ALA A 268 -39.87 -13.53 -0.72
CA ALA A 268 -40.30 -14.15 -1.97
C ALA A 268 -40.44 -15.68 -1.83
N LYS A 269 -39.46 -16.34 -1.20
CA LYS A 269 -39.48 -17.78 -0.96
C LYS A 269 -40.58 -18.22 0.00
N THR A 270 -40.82 -17.46 1.06
CA THR A 270 -41.90 -17.77 2.03
C THR A 270 -43.27 -17.51 1.41
N VAL A 271 -43.42 -16.47 0.58
CA VAL A 271 -44.64 -16.24 -0.22
C VAL A 271 -44.87 -17.37 -1.20
N GLU A 272 -43.84 -17.86 -1.88
CA GLU A 272 -43.92 -19.02 -2.76
C GLU A 272 -44.36 -20.27 -1.99
N GLN A 273 -43.77 -20.55 -0.82
CA GLN A 273 -44.16 -21.66 0.04
C GLN A 273 -45.60 -21.56 0.55
N ILE A 274 -46.05 -20.35 0.91
CA ILE A 274 -47.45 -20.11 1.30
C ILE A 274 -48.37 -20.39 0.12
N GLN A 275 -48.00 -19.97 -1.09
CA GLN A 275 -48.80 -20.19 -2.29
C GLN A 275 -48.85 -21.67 -2.67
N THR A 276 -47.74 -22.42 -2.54
CA THR A 276 -47.75 -23.88 -2.73
C THR A 276 -48.64 -24.57 -1.70
N LEU A 277 -48.55 -24.19 -0.42
CA LEU A 277 -49.40 -24.75 0.64
C LEU A 277 -50.88 -24.39 0.43
N GLN A 278 -51.17 -23.21 -0.08
CA GLN A 278 -52.54 -22.80 -0.42
C GLN A 278 -53.10 -23.63 -1.59
N ASN A 279 -52.30 -23.85 -2.65
CA ASN A 279 -52.69 -24.70 -3.78
C ASN A 279 -52.89 -26.15 -3.34
N GLU A 280 -52.03 -26.68 -2.47
CA GLU A 280 -52.19 -28.00 -1.85
C GLU A 280 -53.45 -28.07 -0.99
N GLY A 281 -53.75 -27.01 -0.24
CA GLY A 281 -54.97 -26.87 0.53
C GLY A 281 -56.23 -26.85 -0.34
N GLU A 282 -56.21 -26.14 -1.47
CA GLU A 282 -57.31 -26.14 -2.44
C GLU A 282 -57.48 -27.50 -3.13
N SER A 283 -56.38 -28.15 -3.51
CA SER A 283 -56.39 -29.50 -4.07
C SER A 283 -56.98 -30.50 -3.08
N THR A 284 -56.58 -30.40 -1.81
CA THR A 284 -57.12 -31.22 -0.72
C THR A 284 -58.61 -30.91 -0.50
N LYS A 285 -59.02 -29.64 -0.50
CA LYS A 285 -60.44 -29.27 -0.39
C LYS A 285 -61.26 -29.80 -1.56
N GLN A 286 -60.74 -29.77 -2.78
CA GLN A 286 -61.38 -30.37 -3.95
C GLN A 286 -61.49 -31.89 -3.83
N SER A 287 -60.45 -32.57 -3.32
CA SER A 287 -60.49 -34.02 -3.11
C SER A 287 -61.51 -34.41 -2.04
N TRP A 288 -61.59 -33.64 -0.94
CA TRP A 288 -62.61 -33.79 0.09
C TRP A 288 -64.01 -33.52 -0.45
N ASN A 289 -64.19 -32.49 -1.29
CA ASN A 289 -65.50 -32.19 -1.88
C ASN A 289 -65.93 -33.29 -2.87
N LYS A 290 -65.02 -33.79 -3.71
CA LYS A 290 -65.28 -34.95 -4.58
C LYS A 290 -65.62 -36.20 -3.78
N ASN A 291 -64.92 -36.44 -2.67
CA ASN A 291 -65.22 -37.56 -1.79
C ASN A 291 -66.56 -37.39 -1.07
N ALA A 292 -66.90 -36.19 -0.63
CA ALA A 292 -68.21 -35.88 -0.06
C ALA A 292 -69.33 -36.06 -1.09
N GLU A 293 -69.13 -35.62 -2.34
CA GLU A 293 -70.08 -35.84 -3.44
C GLU A 293 -70.25 -37.34 -3.75
N LYS A 294 -69.15 -38.12 -3.76
CA LYS A 294 -69.21 -39.58 -3.87
C LYS A 294 -69.97 -40.21 -2.71
N ILE A 295 -69.73 -39.78 -1.47
CA ILE A 295 -70.45 -40.25 -0.30
C ILE A 295 -71.94 -39.89 -0.40
N LEU A 296 -72.29 -38.70 -0.89
CA LEU A 296 -73.68 -38.32 -1.13
C LEU A 296 -74.33 -39.18 -2.22
N LYS A 297 -73.64 -39.49 -3.31
CA LYS A 297 -74.13 -40.42 -4.35
C LYS A 297 -74.30 -41.84 -3.80
N ILE A 298 -73.34 -42.33 -3.01
CA ILE A 298 -73.46 -43.62 -2.32
C ILE A 298 -74.64 -43.60 -1.36
N LYS A 299 -74.82 -42.53 -0.58
CA LYS A 299 -75.96 -42.39 0.32
C LYS A 299 -77.29 -42.31 -0.42
N ALA A 300 -77.33 -41.69 -1.60
CA ALA A 300 -78.52 -41.67 -2.45
C ALA A 300 -78.87 -43.08 -2.95
N ILE A 301 -77.90 -43.85 -3.41
CA ILE A 301 -78.10 -45.25 -3.84
C ILE A 301 -78.49 -46.13 -2.65
N VAL A 302 -77.80 -46.02 -1.51
CA VAL A 302 -78.13 -46.79 -0.29
C VAL A 302 -79.52 -46.43 0.24
N ASN A 303 -79.95 -45.19 0.10
CA ASN A 303 -81.32 -44.80 0.46
C ASN A 303 -82.35 -45.25 -0.59
N GLU A 304 -82.04 -45.25 -1.89
CA GLU A 304 -82.92 -45.82 -2.93
C GLU A 304 -83.05 -47.35 -2.79
N ASP A 305 -81.99 -48.06 -2.41
CA ASP A 305 -82.01 -49.49 -2.10
C ASP A 305 -82.75 -49.77 -0.78
N ALA A 306 -82.66 -48.87 0.21
CA ALA A 306 -83.46 -48.97 1.44
C ALA A 306 -84.96 -48.74 1.19
N ASP A 307 -85.32 -47.85 0.27
CA ASP A 307 -86.72 -47.64 -0.15
C ASP A 307 -87.24 -48.78 -1.06
N GLN A 308 -86.36 -49.49 -1.78
CA GLN A 308 -86.74 -50.69 -2.55
C GLN A 308 -86.85 -51.96 -1.69
N GLN A 309 -86.04 -52.11 -0.63
CA GLN A 309 -86.16 -53.23 0.31
C GLN A 309 -87.38 -53.14 1.24
N VAL A 310 -87.97 -51.96 1.44
CA VAL A 310 -89.21 -51.82 2.25
C VAL A 310 -90.47 -52.21 1.44
N VAL A 311 -90.38 -52.33 0.11
CA VAL A 311 -91.53 -52.69 -0.74
C VAL A 311 -91.57 -54.18 -1.11
N GLU A 312 -90.47 -54.93 -1.00
CA GLU A 312 -90.45 -56.37 -1.35
C GLU A 312 -90.78 -57.34 -0.19
N ASP A 313 -90.74 -56.88 1.08
CA ASP A 313 -90.99 -57.73 2.27
C ASP A 313 -92.36 -57.50 2.96
N VAL A 314 -93.31 -56.79 2.33
CA VAL A 314 -94.64 -56.47 2.93
C VAL A 314 -95.83 -57.18 2.26
N ASP A 315 -95.68 -57.91 1.14
CA ASP A 315 -96.82 -58.46 0.39
C ASP A 315 -96.86 -60.01 0.27
N MET A 316 -96.63 -60.74 1.36
CA MET A 316 -96.84 -62.20 1.40
C MET A 316 -97.52 -62.75 2.68
N THR A 317 -98.25 -61.93 3.44
CA THR A 317 -99.06 -62.43 4.58
C THR A 317 -100.44 -61.77 4.71
N GLU A 318 -101.32 -61.84 3.70
CA GLU A 318 -102.77 -61.73 3.94
C GLU A 318 -103.64 -62.17 2.73
N ALA A 319 -103.80 -63.49 2.55
CA ALA A 319 -104.94 -64.16 1.90
C ALA A 319 -104.63 -65.67 1.99
N VAL A 320 -105.37 -66.53 2.70
CA VAL A 320 -106.76 -66.91 2.46
C VAL A 320 -107.28 -67.57 3.74
N ASN A 321 -108.35 -67.01 4.32
CA ASN A 321 -109.35 -67.76 5.07
C ASN A 321 -110.42 -68.16 4.06
N ASP A 322 -110.45 -69.45 3.72
CA ASP A 322 -111.64 -70.30 3.62
C ASP A 322 -111.20 -71.76 3.50
#